data_AF-A0A096AIV3-F1
#
_entry.id   AF-A0A096AIV3-F1
#
_cell.length_a   1.000
_cell.length_b   1.000
_cell.length_c   1.000
_cell.angle_alpha   90.00
_cell.angle_beta   90.00
_cell.angle_gamma   90.00
#
_symmetry.space_group_name_H-M   'P 1'
#
loop_
_entity.id
_entity.type
_entity.pdbx_description
1 polymer ?
#
loop_
_entity_poly.entity_id
_entity_poly.type
_entity_poly.pdbx_seq_one_letter_code
_entity_poly.pdbx_strand_id
1 'polypeptide(L)'
;MRNSKLSEHTFSKGRFITPLNSLPLMQELEDEKSWTYGRMPEYIWIGLILKYFGREEGLKKSYYIISKIHNVAPDLYTVRLSQILKLDMNIQEEIYEYIISLGVKDAISPLTIFLTDSQAPVFAKYFYNSKQGIGDRCKAIVETMSEIMDHQSNEATDIRFVALYFNLLSGKMHLLKEQVNLLISYPVSKHIDEIMRMARPTVRSLEMMILTFENTDSEYLTGFWRCVSEMTECDIFVINFPEENRSITAYMESLHEVFVYLSELLIASNMLDEKMKVLLGLATYSYKRLKEIYRHQLFNSISGRSCVRVLIEDYIMMKYLIKNEAFHENLWRDYQLYGMGLYKLVLARHRESDCLEESHFDEKYIEALVNEFKGEEFINMDTRYFDKQNIRSKAESVNEKSLFGLYYDYDSSFEHGLWGAIRESSLLKCNNPAHKYHCVPDIEDEIVLKTVLPDCVMIMNKTILFLNELYGIPEQLLNEVINYELKPIIK
;
A
#
# COMPACT_ATOMS: atom_id res chain seq x y z
N MET A 1 9.55 -14.14 8.98
CA MET A 1 10.86 -13.71 8.44
C MET A 1 11.00 -12.21 8.67
N ARG A 2 12.23 -11.68 8.71
CA ARG A 2 12.47 -10.24 8.75
C ARG A 2 12.41 -9.69 7.32
N ASN A 3 11.77 -8.55 7.12
CA ASN A 3 11.80 -7.84 5.85
C ASN A 3 13.21 -7.29 5.56
N SER A 4 13.60 -7.30 4.29
CA SER A 4 14.92 -6.83 3.87
C SER A 4 15.08 -5.31 4.05
N LYS A 5 16.29 -4.88 4.39
CA LYS A 5 16.67 -3.46 4.40
C LYS A 5 16.96 -2.99 2.98
N LEU A 6 16.91 -1.67 2.74
CA LEU A 6 17.32 -1.08 1.46
C LEU A 6 18.74 -1.50 1.04
N SER A 7 19.68 -1.59 1.99
CA SER A 7 21.06 -2.02 1.76
C SER A 7 21.21 -3.46 1.25
N GLU A 8 20.17 -4.28 1.39
CA GLU A 8 20.16 -5.68 0.96
C GLU A 8 19.54 -5.82 -0.46
N HIS A 9 19.05 -4.72 -1.05
CA HIS A 9 18.53 -4.69 -2.40
C HIS A 9 19.64 -4.38 -3.41
N THR A 10 19.59 -4.99 -4.59
CA THR A 10 20.55 -4.75 -5.67
C THR A 10 20.11 -3.57 -6.51
N PHE A 11 20.88 -2.48 -6.54
CA PHE A 11 20.57 -1.33 -7.40
C PHE A 11 21.10 -1.55 -8.82
N SER A 12 20.21 -1.57 -9.81
CA SER A 12 20.58 -1.72 -11.22
C SER A 12 19.62 -0.95 -12.13
N LYS A 13 20.17 -0.16 -13.06
CA LYS A 13 19.42 0.65 -14.04
C LYS A 13 18.29 1.49 -13.41
N GLY A 14 18.58 2.17 -12.30
CA GLY A 14 17.60 3.04 -11.63
C GLY A 14 16.58 2.32 -10.73
N ARG A 15 16.71 1.00 -10.51
CA ARG A 15 15.77 0.20 -9.71
C ARG A 15 16.49 -0.51 -8.56
N PHE A 16 15.86 -0.54 -7.40
CA PHE A 16 16.23 -1.45 -6.31
C PHE A 16 15.52 -2.79 -6.52
N ILE A 17 16.28 -3.84 -6.82
CA ILE A 17 15.77 -5.20 -7.03
C ILE A 17 15.77 -5.92 -5.69
N THR A 18 14.64 -6.52 -5.31
CA THR A 18 14.50 -7.27 -4.06
C THR A 18 15.40 -8.51 -4.04
N PRO A 19 15.84 -8.98 -2.87
CA PRO A 19 16.69 -10.18 -2.78
C PRO A 19 16.09 -11.40 -3.49
N LEU A 20 14.77 -11.61 -3.38
CA LEU A 20 14.10 -12.74 -4.03
C LEU A 20 14.05 -12.59 -5.55
N ASN A 21 13.72 -11.39 -6.06
CA ASN A 21 13.66 -11.14 -7.51
C ASN A 21 15.04 -11.12 -8.17
N SER A 22 16.12 -11.05 -7.38
CA SER A 22 17.48 -11.15 -7.89
C SER A 22 17.90 -12.60 -8.19
N LEU A 23 17.15 -13.59 -7.70
CA LEU A 23 17.45 -15.01 -7.90
C LEU A 23 16.82 -15.51 -9.20
N PRO A 24 17.60 -16.01 -10.19
CA PRO A 24 17.10 -16.34 -11.53
C PRO A 24 15.96 -17.38 -11.59
N LEU A 25 15.84 -18.21 -10.56
CA LEU A 25 14.86 -19.31 -10.47
C LEU A 25 13.78 -19.07 -9.41
N MET A 26 13.76 -17.92 -8.74
CA MET A 26 12.68 -17.55 -7.84
C MET A 26 11.80 -16.51 -8.51
N GLN A 27 10.61 -16.93 -8.90
CA GLN A 27 9.56 -16.05 -9.38
C GLN A 27 8.38 -16.12 -8.41
N GLU A 28 7.68 -15.00 -8.30
CA GLU A 28 6.40 -14.96 -7.61
C GLU A 28 5.43 -15.92 -8.31
N LEU A 29 4.63 -16.63 -7.51
CA LEU A 29 3.61 -17.50 -8.06
C LEU A 29 2.53 -16.63 -8.71
N GLU A 30 2.10 -17.01 -9.91
CA GLU A 30 0.89 -16.47 -10.52
C GLU A 30 -0.31 -16.61 -9.57
N ASP A 31 -1.29 -15.69 -9.65
CA ASP A 31 -2.45 -15.67 -8.76
C ASP A 31 -3.16 -17.03 -8.72
N GLU A 32 -3.38 -17.68 -9.86
CA GLU A 32 -4.02 -19.00 -9.94
C GLU A 32 -3.20 -20.13 -9.31
N LYS A 33 -1.89 -19.93 -9.15
CA LYS A 33 -1.00 -20.87 -8.46
C LYS A 33 -0.81 -20.49 -7.00
N SER A 34 -1.14 -19.26 -6.60
CA SER A 34 -1.10 -18.82 -5.21
C SER A 34 -2.09 -19.61 -4.34
N TRP A 35 -1.84 -19.62 -3.04
CA TRP A 35 -2.81 -20.19 -2.10
C TRP A 35 -4.12 -19.43 -2.12
N THR A 36 -4.06 -18.12 -1.92
CA THR A 36 -5.22 -17.27 -1.67
C THR A 36 -6.18 -17.27 -2.86
N TYR A 37 -5.69 -17.12 -4.09
CA TYR A 37 -6.56 -16.96 -5.26
C TYR A 37 -6.76 -18.25 -6.06
N GLY A 38 -5.84 -19.20 -5.96
CA GLY A 38 -5.86 -20.43 -6.73
C GLY A 38 -6.25 -21.66 -5.91
N ARG A 39 -5.42 -22.00 -4.92
CA ARG A 39 -5.55 -23.30 -4.24
C ARG A 39 -6.64 -23.32 -3.17
N MET A 40 -6.85 -22.22 -2.45
CA MET A 40 -7.86 -22.13 -1.40
C MET A 40 -9.27 -22.41 -1.93
N PRO A 41 -9.74 -21.80 -3.04
CA PRO A 41 -11.03 -22.16 -3.65
C PRO A 41 -11.21 -23.66 -3.92
N GLU A 42 -10.15 -24.33 -4.40
CA GLU A 42 -10.19 -25.77 -4.71
C GLU A 42 -10.32 -26.67 -3.48
N TYR A 43 -9.84 -26.19 -2.33
CA TYR A 43 -9.80 -26.93 -1.07
C TYR A 43 -10.75 -26.39 -0.01
N ILE A 44 -11.60 -25.42 -0.35
CA ILE A 44 -12.54 -24.79 0.59
C ILE A 44 -13.50 -25.82 1.22
N TRP A 45 -13.79 -26.92 0.51
CA TRP A 45 -14.58 -28.03 1.05
C TRP A 45 -13.94 -28.67 2.30
N ILE A 46 -12.60 -28.74 2.36
CA ILE A 46 -11.87 -29.21 3.54
C ILE A 46 -11.99 -28.18 4.66
N GLY A 47 -11.84 -26.90 4.32
CA GLY A 47 -12.00 -25.80 5.29
C GLY A 47 -13.38 -25.77 5.94
N LEU A 48 -14.44 -26.01 5.15
CA LEU A 48 -15.80 -26.12 5.65
C LEU A 48 -15.98 -27.31 6.62
N ILE A 49 -15.40 -28.48 6.30
CA ILE A 49 -15.43 -29.66 7.19
C ILE A 49 -14.70 -29.35 8.50
N LEU A 50 -13.49 -28.78 8.43
CA LEU A 50 -12.68 -28.45 9.61
C LEU A 50 -13.37 -27.43 10.50
N LYS A 51 -13.98 -26.39 9.90
CA LYS A 51 -14.72 -25.37 10.64
C LYS A 51 -15.97 -25.95 11.33
N TYR A 52 -16.70 -26.82 10.63
CA TYR A 52 -17.95 -27.39 11.14
C TYR A 52 -17.74 -28.42 12.26
N PHE A 53 -16.77 -29.33 12.12
CA PHE A 53 -16.54 -30.42 13.09
C PHE A 53 -15.44 -30.11 14.10
N GLY A 54 -14.75 -28.97 13.96
CA GLY A 54 -13.50 -28.71 14.64
C GLY A 54 -12.35 -29.54 14.05
N ARG A 55 -11.13 -29.18 14.45
CA ARG A 55 -9.90 -29.72 13.85
C ARG A 55 -9.78 -31.24 13.92
N GLU A 56 -9.97 -31.83 15.10
CA GLU A 56 -9.68 -33.26 15.31
C GLU A 56 -10.64 -34.16 14.52
N GLU A 57 -11.94 -33.99 14.73
CA GLU A 57 -12.97 -34.76 14.00
C GLU A 57 -13.01 -34.37 12.51
N GLY A 58 -12.75 -33.10 12.18
CA GLY A 58 -12.64 -32.64 10.81
C GLY A 58 -11.50 -33.31 10.04
N LEU A 59 -10.29 -33.34 10.60
CA LEU A 59 -9.13 -34.03 9.99
C LEU A 59 -9.39 -35.53 9.80
N LYS A 60 -10.02 -36.17 10.79
CA LYS A 60 -10.39 -37.59 10.73
C LYS A 60 -11.40 -37.87 9.63
N LYS A 61 -12.45 -37.04 9.51
CA LYS A 61 -13.44 -37.14 8.43
C LYS A 61 -12.80 -36.87 7.07
N SER A 62 -11.98 -35.83 6.95
CA SER A 62 -11.23 -35.54 5.74
C SER A 62 -10.32 -36.69 5.33
N TYR A 63 -9.62 -37.33 6.26
CA TYR A 63 -8.83 -38.54 6.00
C TYR A 63 -9.67 -39.65 5.37
N TYR A 64 -10.83 -40.00 5.95
CA TYR A 64 -11.70 -41.03 5.40
C TYR A 64 -12.17 -40.68 3.98
N ILE A 65 -12.51 -39.41 3.74
CA ILE A 65 -12.94 -38.93 2.43
C ILE A 65 -11.81 -39.08 1.41
N ILE A 66 -10.61 -38.56 1.69
CA ILE A 66 -9.49 -38.63 0.73
C ILE A 66 -9.02 -40.07 0.50
N SER A 67 -9.11 -40.96 1.50
CA SER A 67 -8.86 -42.40 1.33
C SER A 67 -9.90 -43.06 0.42
N LYS A 68 -11.19 -42.72 0.56
CA LYS A 68 -12.23 -43.22 -0.35
C LYS A 68 -11.97 -42.74 -1.78
N ILE A 69 -11.68 -41.45 -1.97
CA ILE A 69 -11.36 -40.87 -3.28
C ILE A 69 -10.17 -41.60 -3.90
N HIS A 70 -9.08 -41.79 -3.15
CA HIS A 70 -7.89 -42.49 -3.63
C HIS A 70 -8.19 -43.94 -4.07
N ASN A 71 -9.09 -44.64 -3.38
CA ASN A 71 -9.44 -46.01 -3.71
C ASN A 71 -10.30 -46.14 -4.97
N VAL A 72 -11.22 -45.20 -5.22
CA VAL A 72 -12.14 -45.25 -6.37
C VAL A 72 -11.62 -44.49 -7.59
N ALA A 73 -10.68 -43.56 -7.39
CA ALA A 73 -10.03 -42.77 -8.43
C ALA A 73 -8.50 -42.72 -8.21
N PRO A 74 -7.79 -43.86 -8.34
CA PRO A 74 -6.36 -43.96 -8.04
C PRO A 74 -5.44 -43.14 -8.97
N ASP A 75 -5.95 -42.77 -10.15
CA ASP A 75 -5.22 -41.93 -11.12
C ASP A 75 -5.41 -40.43 -10.88
N LEU A 76 -6.29 -40.03 -9.96
CA LEU A 76 -6.51 -38.63 -9.61
C LEU A 76 -5.25 -38.07 -8.94
N TYR A 77 -4.68 -37.00 -9.49
CA TYR A 77 -3.44 -36.43 -8.98
C TYR A 77 -3.66 -35.65 -7.66
N THR A 78 -4.75 -34.89 -7.54
CA THR A 78 -5.05 -34.13 -6.31
C THR A 78 -6.52 -34.19 -5.93
N VAL A 79 -6.82 -33.86 -4.68
CA VAL A 79 -8.21 -33.71 -4.18
C VAL A 79 -8.75 -32.30 -4.39
N ARG A 80 -8.38 -31.65 -5.50
CA ARG A 80 -8.97 -30.38 -5.92
C ARG A 80 -10.43 -30.61 -6.28
N LEU A 81 -11.31 -29.74 -5.84
CA LEU A 81 -12.74 -29.90 -6.07
C LEU A 81 -13.07 -29.89 -7.56
N SER A 82 -12.41 -29.05 -8.37
CA SER A 82 -12.56 -29.05 -9.82
C SER A 82 -12.26 -30.41 -10.46
N GLN A 83 -11.23 -31.12 -9.98
CA GLN A 83 -10.89 -32.44 -10.49
C GLN A 83 -11.89 -33.51 -10.06
N ILE A 84 -12.39 -33.46 -8.82
CA ILE A 84 -13.44 -34.36 -8.32
C ILE A 84 -14.72 -34.19 -9.16
N LEU A 85 -15.08 -32.94 -9.49
CA LEU A 85 -16.26 -32.62 -10.32
C LEU A 85 -16.14 -33.10 -11.77
N LYS A 86 -14.94 -33.40 -12.26
CA LYS A 86 -14.67 -33.93 -13.61
C LYS A 86 -14.58 -35.46 -13.67
N LEU A 87 -14.67 -36.16 -12.54
CA LEU A 87 -14.73 -37.62 -12.52
C LEU A 87 -16.03 -38.13 -13.17
N ASP A 88 -16.03 -39.38 -13.61
CA ASP A 88 -17.24 -40.02 -14.13
C ASP A 88 -18.37 -39.99 -13.10
N MET A 89 -19.61 -39.86 -13.59
CA MET A 89 -20.81 -39.73 -12.77
C MET A 89 -20.92 -40.82 -11.69
N ASN A 90 -20.67 -42.08 -12.05
CA ASN A 90 -20.75 -43.21 -11.10
C ASN A 90 -19.70 -43.08 -9.98
N ILE A 91 -18.49 -42.59 -10.30
CA ILE A 91 -17.43 -42.38 -9.32
C ILE A 91 -17.79 -41.21 -8.40
N GLN A 92 -18.34 -40.12 -8.95
CA GLN A 92 -18.83 -39.00 -8.16
C GLN A 92 -19.93 -39.44 -7.18
N GLU A 93 -20.93 -40.18 -7.64
CA GLU A 93 -22.01 -40.69 -6.79
C GLU A 93 -21.46 -41.57 -5.65
N GLU A 94 -20.53 -42.49 -5.96
CA GLU A 94 -19.91 -43.34 -4.94
C GLU A 94 -19.12 -42.54 -3.89
N ILE A 95 -18.41 -41.47 -4.30
CA ILE A 95 -17.72 -40.56 -3.38
C ILE A 95 -18.73 -39.80 -2.52
N TYR A 96 -19.75 -39.19 -3.13
CA TYR A 96 -20.70 -38.34 -2.42
C TYR A 96 -21.60 -39.12 -1.46
N GLU A 97 -22.01 -40.35 -1.82
CA GLU A 97 -22.69 -41.28 -0.92
C GLU A 97 -21.86 -41.57 0.33
N TYR A 98 -20.57 -41.83 0.13
CA TYR A 98 -19.66 -42.07 1.24
C TYR A 98 -19.52 -40.83 2.14
N ILE A 99 -19.39 -39.63 1.55
CA ILE A 99 -19.35 -38.36 2.30
C ILE A 99 -20.64 -38.17 3.13
N ILE A 100 -21.81 -38.45 2.55
CA ILE A 100 -23.08 -38.38 3.30
C ILE A 100 -23.11 -39.39 4.45
N SER A 101 -22.61 -40.61 4.23
CA SER A 101 -22.57 -41.65 5.27
C SER A 101 -21.73 -41.25 6.48
N LEU A 102 -20.75 -40.34 6.30
CA LEU A 102 -19.94 -39.77 7.37
C LEU A 102 -20.62 -38.61 8.12
N GLY A 103 -21.85 -38.23 7.74
CA GLY A 103 -22.61 -37.12 8.32
C GLY A 103 -22.09 -35.75 7.93
N VAL A 104 -21.39 -35.62 6.80
CA VAL A 104 -20.67 -34.39 6.39
C VAL A 104 -21.54 -33.45 5.53
N LYS A 105 -22.76 -33.86 5.18
CA LYS A 105 -23.65 -33.14 4.26
C LYS A 105 -23.79 -31.64 4.61
N ASP A 106 -24.11 -31.34 5.86
CA ASP A 106 -24.40 -29.95 6.31
C ASP A 106 -23.16 -29.05 6.30
N ALA A 107 -21.95 -29.62 6.39
CA ALA A 107 -20.71 -28.88 6.30
C ALA A 107 -20.40 -28.48 4.84
N ILE A 108 -20.70 -29.34 3.87
CA ILE A 108 -20.37 -29.14 2.45
C ILE A 108 -21.49 -28.42 1.69
N SER A 109 -22.74 -28.49 2.17
CA SER A 109 -23.90 -27.86 1.54
C SER A 109 -23.74 -26.37 1.20
N PRO A 110 -22.93 -25.54 1.89
CA PRO A 110 -22.65 -24.18 1.45
C PRO A 110 -22.14 -24.06 0.02
N LEU A 111 -21.38 -25.04 -0.49
CA LEU A 111 -20.85 -24.98 -1.87
C LEU A 111 -21.93 -25.08 -2.95
N THR A 112 -23.15 -25.47 -2.60
CA THR A 112 -24.29 -25.48 -3.53
C THR A 112 -24.77 -24.08 -3.95
N ILE A 113 -24.18 -23.00 -3.41
CA ILE A 113 -24.44 -21.65 -3.95
C ILE A 113 -23.86 -21.48 -5.36
N PHE A 114 -22.70 -22.10 -5.63
CA PHE A 114 -22.07 -22.05 -6.94
C PHE A 114 -22.22 -23.39 -7.67
N LEU A 115 -22.07 -24.53 -6.97
CA LEU A 115 -22.31 -25.88 -7.48
C LEU A 115 -23.81 -26.20 -7.50
N THR A 116 -24.52 -25.49 -8.35
CA THR A 116 -25.96 -25.61 -8.60
C THR A 116 -26.27 -26.80 -9.51
N ASP A 117 -27.55 -27.16 -9.64
CA ASP A 117 -27.98 -28.27 -10.52
C ASP A 117 -27.56 -28.09 -11.98
N SER A 118 -27.49 -26.85 -12.47
CA SER A 118 -27.04 -26.55 -13.84
C SER A 118 -25.53 -26.63 -14.04
N GLN A 119 -24.73 -26.43 -12.98
CA GLN A 119 -23.27 -26.47 -13.07
C GLN A 119 -22.69 -27.82 -12.65
N ALA A 120 -23.25 -28.44 -11.61
CA ALA A 120 -22.79 -29.69 -11.03
C ALA A 120 -23.99 -30.51 -10.51
N PRO A 121 -24.81 -31.11 -11.40
CA PRO A 121 -26.07 -31.77 -11.03
C PRO A 121 -25.88 -32.89 -10.01
N VAL A 122 -24.82 -33.71 -10.17
CA VAL A 122 -24.51 -34.79 -9.23
C VAL A 122 -24.17 -34.20 -7.84
N PHE A 123 -23.35 -33.15 -7.77
CA PHE A 123 -23.02 -32.51 -6.50
C PHE A 123 -24.27 -31.91 -5.83
N ALA A 124 -25.08 -31.16 -6.59
CA ALA A 124 -26.29 -30.52 -6.08
C ALA A 124 -27.31 -31.53 -5.55
N LYS A 125 -27.52 -32.66 -6.25
CA LYS A 125 -28.40 -33.77 -5.82
C LYS A 125 -28.05 -34.26 -4.41
N TYR A 126 -26.78 -34.41 -4.09
CA TYR A 126 -26.33 -34.98 -2.81
C TYR A 126 -26.27 -33.92 -1.69
N PHE A 127 -25.71 -32.74 -1.99
CA PHE A 127 -25.36 -31.75 -0.96
C PHE A 127 -26.38 -30.62 -0.78
N TYR A 128 -27.36 -30.46 -1.67
CA TYR A 128 -28.39 -29.45 -1.44
C TYR A 128 -29.15 -29.72 -0.14
N ASN A 129 -29.30 -28.68 0.67
CA ASN A 129 -30.02 -28.71 1.93
C ASN A 129 -30.98 -27.50 2.01
N SER A 130 -32.28 -27.77 1.90
CA SER A 130 -33.33 -26.74 1.97
C SER A 130 -33.44 -26.05 3.34
N LYS A 131 -32.84 -26.62 4.40
CA LYS A 131 -32.80 -26.02 5.73
C LYS A 131 -31.78 -24.87 5.83
N GLN A 132 -30.82 -24.79 4.92
CA GLN A 132 -29.83 -23.71 4.89
C GLN A 132 -30.22 -22.66 3.83
N GLY A 133 -30.54 -21.45 4.29
CA GLY A 133 -30.82 -20.33 3.41
C GLY A 133 -29.62 -19.97 2.54
N ILE A 134 -29.83 -19.14 1.51
CA ILE A 134 -28.72 -18.62 0.70
C ILE A 134 -27.76 -17.79 1.58
N GLY A 135 -28.31 -16.94 2.44
CA GLY A 135 -27.54 -16.14 3.38
C GLY A 135 -26.67 -16.96 4.33
N ASP A 136 -27.20 -18.04 4.91
CA ASP A 136 -26.44 -18.93 5.81
C ASP A 136 -25.27 -19.60 5.08
N ARG A 137 -25.51 -20.03 3.84
CA ARG A 137 -24.48 -20.66 3.01
C ARG A 137 -23.38 -19.68 2.61
N CYS A 138 -23.74 -18.45 2.22
CA CYS A 138 -22.78 -17.40 1.91
C CYS A 138 -21.96 -17.04 3.15
N LYS A 139 -22.61 -16.89 4.31
CA LYS A 139 -21.97 -16.62 5.59
C LYS A 139 -20.97 -17.72 5.95
N ALA A 140 -21.34 -19.00 5.83
CA ALA A 140 -20.44 -20.12 6.11
C ALA A 140 -19.18 -20.08 5.21
N ILE A 141 -19.34 -19.79 3.92
CA ILE A 141 -18.21 -19.64 2.99
C ILE A 141 -17.32 -18.46 3.39
N VAL A 142 -17.89 -17.28 3.62
CA VAL A 142 -17.13 -16.06 3.98
C VAL A 142 -16.38 -16.26 5.29
N GLU A 143 -17.02 -16.81 6.31
CA GLU A 143 -16.40 -17.08 7.61
C GLU A 143 -15.30 -18.14 7.49
N THR A 144 -15.47 -19.18 6.68
CA THR A 144 -14.39 -20.15 6.40
C THR A 144 -13.24 -19.46 5.68
N MET A 145 -13.51 -18.68 4.63
CA MET A 145 -12.48 -17.96 3.88
C MET A 145 -11.67 -17.01 4.79
N SER A 146 -12.32 -16.28 5.70
CA SER A 146 -11.65 -15.35 6.60
C SER A 146 -10.53 -15.99 7.44
N GLU A 147 -10.68 -17.26 7.82
CA GLU A 147 -9.70 -18.01 8.62
C GLU A 147 -8.57 -18.63 7.78
N ILE A 148 -8.82 -18.85 6.48
CA ILE A 148 -7.92 -19.62 5.61
C ILE A 148 -7.29 -18.78 4.50
N MET A 149 -7.65 -17.50 4.34
CA MET A 149 -7.07 -16.62 3.32
C MET A 149 -5.57 -16.34 3.57
N ASP A 150 -5.16 -16.21 4.84
CA ASP A 150 -3.74 -16.14 5.20
C ASP A 150 -3.09 -17.50 4.99
N HIS A 151 -2.21 -17.58 3.99
CA HIS A 151 -1.48 -18.78 3.63
C HIS A 151 -0.54 -19.30 4.73
N GLN A 152 -0.27 -18.51 5.77
CA GLN A 152 0.52 -18.87 6.94
C GLN A 152 -0.33 -19.31 8.14
N SER A 153 -1.67 -19.22 8.08
CA SER A 153 -2.55 -19.57 9.19
C SER A 153 -2.49 -21.06 9.54
N ASN A 154 -2.88 -21.39 10.76
CA ASN A 154 -2.95 -22.78 11.23
C ASN A 154 -3.97 -23.57 10.41
N GLU A 155 -5.11 -22.95 10.16
CA GLU A 155 -6.28 -23.48 9.47
C GLU A 155 -5.96 -23.73 7.99
N ALA A 156 -5.31 -22.78 7.31
CA ALA A 156 -4.82 -22.98 5.95
C ALA A 156 -3.79 -24.13 5.89
N THR A 157 -2.95 -24.28 6.92
CA THR A 157 -1.95 -25.35 6.97
C THR A 157 -2.59 -26.73 7.19
N ASP A 158 -3.65 -26.83 7.99
CA ASP A 158 -4.40 -28.08 8.16
C ASP A 158 -5.06 -28.54 6.85
N ILE A 159 -5.62 -27.61 6.08
CA ILE A 159 -6.16 -27.93 4.73
C ILE A 159 -5.05 -28.45 3.81
N ARG A 160 -3.91 -27.75 3.79
CA ARG A 160 -2.73 -28.17 3.00
C ARG A 160 -2.21 -29.54 3.44
N PHE A 161 -2.27 -29.85 4.73
CA PHE A 161 -1.90 -31.18 5.23
C PHE A 161 -2.80 -32.26 4.63
N VAL A 162 -4.12 -32.06 4.56
CA VAL A 162 -5.04 -33.03 3.94
C VAL A 162 -4.72 -33.21 2.45
N ALA A 163 -4.49 -32.10 1.71
CA ALA A 163 -4.13 -32.16 0.29
C ALA A 163 -2.77 -32.87 0.04
N LEU A 164 -1.77 -32.60 0.89
CA LEU A 164 -0.49 -33.30 0.90
C LEU A 164 -0.67 -34.79 1.21
N TYR A 165 -1.49 -35.12 2.20
CA TYR A 165 -1.68 -36.49 2.65
C TYR A 165 -2.32 -37.37 1.58
N PHE A 166 -3.24 -36.82 0.77
CA PHE A 166 -3.77 -37.54 -0.40
C PHE A 166 -2.67 -37.97 -1.38
N ASN A 167 -1.70 -37.08 -1.66
CA ASN A 167 -0.57 -37.41 -2.52
C ASN A 167 0.34 -38.48 -1.91
N LEU A 168 0.50 -38.48 -0.59
CA LEU A 168 1.29 -39.51 0.11
C LEU A 168 0.63 -40.89 0.04
N LEU A 169 -0.71 -40.97 -0.01
CA LEU A 169 -1.43 -42.24 -0.18
C LEU A 169 -1.09 -42.94 -1.51
N SER A 170 -0.75 -42.18 -2.56
CA SER A 170 -0.37 -42.75 -3.86
C SER A 170 0.95 -43.53 -3.83
N GLY A 171 1.76 -43.38 -2.78
CA GLY A 171 3.08 -44.00 -2.66
C GLY A 171 4.13 -43.45 -3.63
N LYS A 172 3.80 -42.42 -4.44
CA LYS A 172 4.68 -41.84 -5.48
C LYS A 172 5.71 -40.85 -4.93
N MET A 173 5.70 -40.57 -3.62
CA MET A 173 6.59 -39.61 -2.97
C MET A 173 7.56 -40.28 -2.01
N HIS A 174 8.85 -39.93 -2.12
CA HIS A 174 9.89 -40.35 -1.18
C HIS A 174 10.26 -39.20 -0.25
N LEU A 175 9.96 -39.36 1.04
CA LEU A 175 10.30 -38.40 2.08
C LEU A 175 11.38 -38.95 3.01
N LEU A 176 12.14 -38.06 3.64
CA LEU A 176 13.07 -38.43 4.69
C LEU A 176 12.30 -38.97 5.91
N LYS A 177 12.88 -39.94 6.61
CA LYS A 177 12.25 -40.56 7.79
C LYS A 177 11.78 -39.54 8.83
N GLU A 178 12.56 -38.49 9.05
CA GLU A 178 12.22 -37.40 9.98
C GLU A 178 10.99 -36.63 9.52
N GLN A 179 10.86 -36.34 8.23
CA GLN A 179 9.68 -35.69 7.65
C GLN A 179 8.44 -36.59 7.78
N VAL A 180 8.59 -37.89 7.56
CA VAL A 180 7.50 -38.86 7.74
C VAL A 180 7.03 -38.89 9.20
N ASN A 181 7.95 -39.00 10.15
CA ASN A 181 7.62 -38.98 11.58
C ASN A 181 6.86 -37.70 11.97
N LEU A 182 7.31 -36.56 11.44
CA LEU A 182 6.67 -35.26 11.66
C LEU A 182 5.25 -35.23 11.11
N LEU A 183 5.02 -35.71 9.89
CA LEU A 183 3.69 -35.74 9.27
C LEU A 183 2.73 -36.73 9.94
N ILE A 184 3.24 -37.88 10.45
CA ILE A 184 2.44 -38.83 11.24
C ILE A 184 1.94 -38.18 12.54
N SER A 185 2.76 -37.35 13.18
CA SER A 185 2.40 -36.66 14.42
C SER A 185 1.47 -35.45 14.22
N TYR A 186 1.40 -34.89 13.00
CA TYR A 186 0.66 -33.67 12.70
C TYR A 186 -0.84 -33.69 13.08
N PRO A 187 -1.64 -34.72 12.71
CA PRO A 187 -3.08 -34.69 12.99
C PRO A 187 -3.42 -34.82 14.48
N VAL A 188 -2.55 -35.47 15.27
CA VAL A 188 -2.75 -35.70 16.71
C VAL A 188 -2.10 -34.62 17.59
N SER A 189 -1.25 -33.76 17.03
CA SER A 189 -0.63 -32.64 17.75
C SER A 189 -1.55 -31.42 17.78
N LYS A 190 -1.54 -30.64 18.86
CA LYS A 190 -2.24 -29.35 18.96
C LYS A 190 -1.41 -28.23 18.34
N HIS A 191 -2.06 -27.16 17.87
CA HIS A 191 -1.35 -26.03 17.24
C HIS A 191 -0.34 -25.32 18.14
N ILE A 192 -0.53 -25.39 19.46
CA ILE A 192 0.36 -24.84 20.49
C ILE A 192 1.61 -25.69 20.73
N ASP A 193 1.61 -26.94 20.27
CA ASP A 193 2.70 -27.87 20.56
C ASP A 193 3.96 -27.46 19.78
N GLU A 194 5.13 -27.60 20.41
CA GLU A 194 6.41 -27.15 19.85
C GLU A 194 6.72 -27.82 18.50
N ILE A 195 6.32 -29.08 18.34
CA ILE A 195 6.49 -29.85 17.10
C ILE A 195 5.87 -29.15 15.88
N MET A 196 4.80 -28.37 16.08
CA MET A 196 4.13 -27.63 15.01
C MET A 196 4.98 -26.48 14.44
N ARG A 197 6.01 -26.01 15.16
CA ARG A 197 6.97 -25.03 14.64
C ARG A 197 7.76 -25.57 13.46
N MET A 198 8.03 -26.88 13.45
CA MET A 198 8.67 -27.57 12.34
C MET A 198 7.64 -28.16 11.37
N ALA A 199 6.56 -28.75 11.89
CA ALA A 199 5.59 -29.47 11.06
C ALA A 199 4.87 -28.56 10.06
N ARG A 200 4.42 -27.37 10.48
CA ARG A 200 3.70 -26.45 9.58
C ARG A 200 4.54 -25.95 8.39
N PRO A 201 5.78 -25.45 8.57
CA PRO A 201 6.64 -25.14 7.43
C PRO A 201 6.88 -26.34 6.51
N THR A 202 7.10 -27.54 7.07
CA THR A 202 7.29 -28.76 6.28
C THR A 202 6.07 -29.10 5.45
N VAL A 203 4.86 -29.08 6.02
CA VAL A 203 3.60 -29.30 5.29
C VAL A 203 3.47 -28.32 4.13
N ARG A 204 3.63 -27.02 4.40
CA ARG A 204 3.47 -25.97 3.37
C ARG A 204 4.50 -26.09 2.26
N SER A 205 5.75 -26.42 2.60
CA SER A 205 6.82 -26.62 1.61
C SER A 205 6.56 -27.85 0.73
N LEU A 206 6.17 -28.97 1.32
CA LEU A 206 5.93 -30.21 0.58
C LEU A 206 4.67 -30.11 -0.29
N GLU A 207 3.58 -29.54 0.23
CA GLU A 207 2.36 -29.27 -0.55
C GLU A 207 2.66 -28.37 -1.75
N MET A 208 3.42 -27.29 -1.54
CA MET A 208 3.72 -26.36 -2.61
C MET A 208 4.58 -27.02 -3.70
N MET A 209 5.52 -27.89 -3.33
CA MET A 209 6.33 -28.64 -4.30
C MET A 209 5.47 -29.53 -5.20
N ILE A 210 4.48 -30.23 -4.63
CA ILE A 210 3.58 -31.11 -5.39
C ILE A 210 2.74 -30.29 -6.36
N LEU A 211 2.11 -29.23 -5.86
CA LEU A 211 1.13 -28.48 -6.63
C LEU A 211 1.75 -27.49 -7.62
N THR A 212 3.08 -27.32 -7.60
CA THR A 212 3.81 -26.56 -8.62
C THR A 212 3.66 -27.18 -10.01
N PHE A 213 3.53 -28.51 -10.09
CA PHE A 213 3.41 -29.25 -11.36
C PHE A 213 1.97 -29.52 -11.79
N GLU A 214 1.00 -29.11 -10.97
CA GLU A 214 -0.42 -29.35 -11.26
C GLU A 214 -1.03 -28.19 -12.05
N ASN A 215 -1.87 -28.51 -13.03
CA ASN A 215 -2.56 -27.51 -13.83
C ASN A 215 -3.67 -26.83 -13.03
N THR A 216 -3.89 -25.54 -13.26
CA THR A 216 -4.99 -24.78 -12.66
C THR A 216 -6.25 -24.96 -13.51
N ASP A 217 -7.41 -24.98 -12.86
CA ASP A 217 -8.70 -24.95 -13.54
C ASP A 217 -9.24 -23.52 -13.53
N SER A 218 -8.83 -22.73 -14.53
CA SER A 218 -9.17 -21.31 -14.60
C SER A 218 -10.67 -21.05 -14.74
N GLU A 219 -11.42 -21.96 -15.39
CA GLU A 219 -12.87 -21.88 -15.51
C GLU A 219 -13.55 -22.05 -14.14
N TYR A 220 -13.14 -23.08 -13.39
CA TYR A 220 -13.62 -23.30 -12.03
C TYR A 220 -13.29 -22.11 -11.11
N LEU A 221 -12.04 -21.63 -11.12
CA LEU A 221 -11.61 -20.51 -10.28
C LEU A 221 -12.37 -19.22 -10.61
N THR A 222 -12.55 -18.92 -11.89
CA THR A 222 -13.31 -17.76 -12.34
C THR A 222 -14.78 -17.87 -11.92
N GLY A 223 -15.38 -19.05 -12.08
CA GLY A 223 -16.75 -19.34 -11.67
C GLY A 223 -16.96 -19.19 -10.16
N PHE A 224 -16.06 -19.77 -9.37
CA PHE A 224 -16.08 -19.66 -7.91
C PHE A 224 -16.00 -18.21 -7.47
N TRP A 225 -14.96 -17.47 -7.89
CA TRP A 225 -14.73 -16.09 -7.46
C TRP A 225 -15.88 -15.17 -7.86
N ARG A 226 -16.38 -15.27 -9.10
CA ARG A 226 -17.53 -14.50 -9.56
C ARG A 226 -18.76 -14.75 -8.69
N CYS A 227 -19.08 -16.03 -8.45
CA CYS A 227 -20.28 -16.39 -7.71
C CYS A 227 -20.24 -15.90 -6.26
N VAL A 228 -19.14 -16.16 -5.53
CA VAL A 228 -19.04 -15.73 -4.13
C VAL A 228 -18.99 -14.21 -4.00
N SER A 229 -18.40 -13.50 -4.98
CA SER A 229 -18.37 -12.04 -4.96
C SER A 229 -19.73 -11.41 -5.25
N GLU A 230 -20.51 -11.96 -6.18
CA GLU A 230 -21.84 -11.45 -6.54
C GLU A 230 -22.89 -11.76 -5.47
N MET A 231 -22.69 -12.81 -4.67
CA MET A 231 -23.64 -13.26 -3.64
C MET A 231 -23.41 -12.61 -2.27
N THR A 232 -22.39 -11.77 -2.12
CA THR A 232 -22.04 -11.14 -0.85
C THR A 232 -21.80 -9.65 -1.01
N GLU A 233 -22.15 -8.88 0.03
CA GLU A 233 -21.99 -7.43 0.04
C GLU A 233 -20.58 -7.02 0.49
N CYS A 234 -20.20 -5.78 0.17
CA CYS A 234 -18.95 -5.22 0.65
C CYS A 234 -19.00 -4.99 2.18
N ASP A 235 -17.92 -5.34 2.87
CA ASP A 235 -17.71 -5.01 4.28
C ASP A 235 -16.64 -3.92 4.37
N ILE A 236 -17.04 -2.66 4.23
CA ILE A 236 -16.10 -1.54 4.11
C ILE A 236 -15.58 -1.15 5.49
N PHE A 237 -14.25 -1.03 5.60
CA PHE A 237 -13.62 -0.41 6.75
C PHE A 237 -12.75 0.78 6.34
N VAL A 238 -12.66 1.73 7.26
CA VAL A 238 -11.95 2.98 7.10
C VAL A 238 -10.82 3.04 8.12
N ILE A 239 -9.66 3.52 7.68
CA ILE A 239 -8.56 3.85 8.59
C ILE A 239 -8.69 5.34 8.89
N ASN A 240 -9.08 5.66 10.11
CA ASN A 240 -9.28 7.05 10.55
C ASN A 240 -8.20 7.40 11.59
N PHE A 241 -7.27 8.27 11.20
CA PHE A 241 -6.34 8.88 12.14
C PHE A 241 -7.03 10.02 12.91
N PRO A 242 -6.65 10.28 14.17
CA PRO A 242 -7.23 11.39 14.91
C PRO A 242 -7.12 12.73 14.17
N GLU A 243 -8.22 13.48 14.16
CA GLU A 243 -8.25 14.84 13.62
C GLU A 243 -7.24 15.75 14.33
N GLU A 244 -6.58 16.59 13.54
CA GLU A 244 -5.65 17.59 14.02
C GLU A 244 -6.38 18.85 14.48
N ASN A 245 -6.80 18.84 15.74
CA ASN A 245 -7.47 19.96 16.37
C ASN A 245 -6.55 20.76 17.31
N ARG A 246 -5.24 20.48 17.35
CA ARG A 246 -4.31 21.24 18.20
C ARG A 246 -4.19 22.67 17.68
N SER A 247 -4.48 23.63 18.56
CA SER A 247 -4.23 25.04 18.25
C SER A 247 -2.73 25.32 18.22
N ILE A 248 -2.28 25.87 17.10
CA ILE A 248 -0.92 26.38 16.91
C ILE A 248 -0.88 27.91 16.79
N THR A 249 -1.91 28.60 17.28
CA THR A 249 -2.03 30.07 17.18
C THR A 249 -0.76 30.77 17.69
N ALA A 250 -0.30 30.41 18.90
CA ALA A 250 0.90 30.99 19.49
C ALA A 250 2.14 30.77 18.61
N TYR A 251 2.30 29.58 18.02
CA TYR A 251 3.40 29.31 17.08
C TYR A 251 3.32 30.18 15.83
N MET A 252 2.12 30.35 15.27
CA MET A 252 1.90 31.18 14.09
C MET A 252 2.11 32.68 14.36
N GLU A 253 1.81 33.14 15.59
CA GLU A 253 2.10 34.48 16.08
C GLU A 253 3.61 34.70 16.23
N SER A 254 4.33 33.79 16.90
CA SER A 254 5.79 33.91 17.03
C SER A 254 6.50 33.84 15.67
N LEU A 255 6.05 32.99 14.74
CA LEU A 255 6.54 33.01 13.36
C LEU A 255 6.29 34.37 12.70
N HIS A 256 5.11 34.95 12.88
CA HIS A 256 4.79 36.26 12.32
C HIS A 256 5.78 37.33 12.78
N GLU A 257 6.04 37.42 14.09
CA GLU A 257 6.98 38.38 14.67
C GLU A 257 8.40 38.21 14.12
N VAL A 258 8.86 36.96 13.94
CA VAL A 258 10.15 36.68 13.30
C VAL A 258 10.19 37.21 11.86
N PHE A 259 9.13 37.01 11.06
CA PHE A 259 9.09 37.52 9.69
C PHE A 259 8.96 39.05 9.62
N VAL A 260 8.28 39.68 10.58
CA VAL A 260 8.26 41.15 10.72
C VAL A 260 9.67 41.65 10.95
N TYR A 261 10.38 41.10 11.95
CA TYR A 261 11.77 41.46 12.22
C TYR A 261 12.68 41.29 11.00
N LEU A 262 12.62 40.14 10.31
CA LEU A 262 13.46 39.88 9.13
C LEU A 262 13.15 40.86 7.98
N SER A 263 11.88 41.23 7.81
CA SER A 263 11.48 42.24 6.82
C SER A 263 12.03 43.63 7.17
N GLU A 264 11.94 44.03 8.43
CA GLU A 264 12.51 45.31 8.91
C GLU A 264 14.03 45.32 8.77
N LEU A 265 14.69 44.19 9.07
CA LEU A 265 16.13 44.03 8.91
C LEU A 265 16.56 44.19 7.44
N LEU A 266 15.83 43.61 6.48
CA LEU A 266 16.12 43.81 5.04
C LEU A 266 16.05 45.29 4.67
N ILE A 267 15.02 46.00 5.11
CA ILE A 267 14.81 47.42 4.81
C ILE A 267 15.90 48.28 5.46
N ALA A 268 16.24 48.00 6.72
CA ALA A 268 17.19 48.79 7.50
C ALA A 268 18.66 48.53 7.12
N SER A 269 19.00 47.31 6.70
CA SER A 269 20.39 46.93 6.35
C SER A 269 20.72 47.31 4.91
N ASN A 270 20.06 46.68 3.93
CA ASN A 270 20.22 46.96 2.51
C ASN A 270 19.00 46.43 1.73
N MET A 271 18.08 47.32 1.39
CA MET A 271 16.87 46.99 0.62
C MET A 271 17.14 46.38 -0.78
N LEU A 272 18.36 46.53 -1.30
CA LEU A 272 18.80 45.99 -2.59
C LEU A 272 19.60 44.69 -2.47
N ASP A 273 19.72 44.11 -1.27
CA ASP A 273 20.38 42.82 -1.07
C ASP A 273 19.57 41.68 -1.75
N GLU A 274 20.06 41.23 -2.91
CA GLU A 274 19.41 40.17 -3.68
C GLU A 274 19.42 38.82 -2.96
N LYS A 275 20.48 38.52 -2.20
CA LYS A 275 20.61 37.29 -1.43
C LYS A 275 19.55 37.22 -0.35
N MET A 276 19.45 38.27 0.46
CA MET A 276 18.46 38.35 1.53
C MET A 276 17.04 38.37 0.97
N LYS A 277 16.81 39.08 -0.14
CA LYS A 277 15.51 39.08 -0.82
C LYS A 277 15.08 37.70 -1.29
N VAL A 278 15.96 36.94 -1.95
CA VAL A 278 15.63 35.58 -2.40
C VAL A 278 15.39 34.64 -1.23
N LEU A 279 16.25 34.66 -0.21
CA LEU A 279 16.10 33.78 0.96
C LEU A 279 14.84 34.10 1.77
N LEU A 280 14.55 35.38 2.03
CA LEU A 280 13.32 35.78 2.71
C LEU A 280 12.08 35.52 1.83
N GLY A 281 12.19 35.63 0.51
CA GLY A 281 11.12 35.27 -0.42
C GLY A 281 10.74 33.80 -0.32
N LEU A 282 11.72 32.88 -0.36
CA LEU A 282 11.50 31.44 -0.19
C LEU A 282 10.92 31.10 1.19
N ALA A 283 11.50 31.65 2.25
CA ALA A 283 11.01 31.40 3.61
C ALA A 283 9.59 31.95 3.83
N THR A 284 9.27 33.12 3.26
CA THR A 284 7.93 33.70 3.34
C THR A 284 6.92 32.89 2.52
N TYR A 285 7.32 32.35 1.37
CA TYR A 285 6.48 31.45 0.58
C TYR A 285 6.10 30.20 1.39
N SER A 286 7.11 29.56 2.00
CA SER A 286 6.93 28.48 2.97
C SER A 286 5.98 28.86 4.13
N TYR A 287 6.20 30.00 4.79
CA TYR A 287 5.31 30.50 5.86
C TYR A 287 3.87 30.72 5.40
N LYS A 288 3.66 31.28 4.20
CA LYS A 288 2.31 31.48 3.63
C LYS A 288 1.60 30.15 3.39
N ARG A 289 2.31 29.14 2.87
CA ARG A 289 1.77 27.78 2.66
C ARG A 289 1.34 27.15 3.99
N LEU A 290 2.18 27.25 5.03
CA LEU A 290 1.81 26.80 6.38
C LEU A 290 0.58 27.55 6.90
N LYS A 291 0.52 28.87 6.69
CA LYS A 291 -0.60 29.71 7.10
C LYS A 291 -1.91 29.34 6.41
N GLU A 292 -1.87 28.95 5.13
CA GLU A 292 -3.02 28.44 4.38
C GLU A 292 -3.55 27.15 5.01
N ILE A 293 -2.69 26.14 5.18
CA ILE A 293 -3.14 24.86 5.76
C ILE A 293 -3.62 25.00 7.21
N TYR A 294 -3.03 25.92 7.98
CA TYR A 294 -3.48 26.23 9.34
C TYR A 294 -4.88 26.85 9.34
N ARG A 295 -5.09 27.90 8.52
CA ARG A 295 -6.37 28.63 8.45
C ARG A 295 -7.52 27.75 7.96
N HIS A 296 -7.23 26.81 7.08
CA HIS A 296 -8.21 25.91 6.48
C HIS A 296 -8.26 24.52 7.13
N GLN A 297 -7.53 24.31 8.24
CA GLN A 297 -7.51 23.04 8.99
C GLN A 297 -7.13 21.82 8.13
N LEU A 298 -6.15 21.99 7.24
CA LEU A 298 -5.77 21.00 6.22
C LEU A 298 -4.63 20.06 6.67
N PHE A 299 -4.40 19.90 7.97
CA PHE A 299 -3.26 19.10 8.45
C PHE A 299 -3.43 17.58 8.22
N ASN A 300 -4.66 17.08 8.13
CA ASN A 300 -4.97 15.68 7.81
C ASN A 300 -5.35 15.48 6.33
N SER A 301 -5.04 16.42 5.43
CA SER A 301 -5.48 16.37 4.02
C SER A 301 -4.33 16.10 3.03
N ILE A 302 -4.71 15.76 1.80
CA ILE A 302 -3.80 15.66 0.65
C ILE A 302 -3.02 16.98 0.46
N SER A 303 -3.71 18.13 0.55
CA SER A 303 -3.07 19.45 0.43
C SER A 303 -2.05 19.72 1.54
N GLY A 304 -2.24 19.16 2.74
CA GLY A 304 -1.26 19.19 3.82
C GLY A 304 0.07 18.52 3.43
N ARG A 305 0.02 17.37 2.74
CA ARG A 305 1.21 16.67 2.22
C ARG A 305 1.95 17.52 1.18
N SER A 306 1.21 18.16 0.26
CA SER A 306 1.80 19.10 -0.70
C SER A 306 2.45 20.31 -0.02
N CYS A 307 1.94 20.76 1.14
CA CYS A 307 2.60 21.80 1.93
C CYS A 307 3.95 21.33 2.47
N VAL A 308 4.02 20.18 3.15
CA VAL A 308 5.28 19.63 3.70
C VAL A 308 6.34 19.49 2.62
N ARG A 309 5.97 18.90 1.48
CA ARG A 309 6.87 18.74 0.33
C ARG A 309 7.52 20.06 -0.10
N VAL A 310 6.71 21.13 -0.22
CA VAL A 310 7.18 22.47 -0.62
C VAL A 310 8.09 23.07 0.45
N LEU A 311 7.72 22.98 1.73
CA LEU A 311 8.57 23.46 2.83
C LEU A 311 9.97 22.82 2.80
N ILE A 312 10.05 21.51 2.53
CA ILE A 312 11.32 20.78 2.41
C ILE A 312 12.12 21.28 1.21
N GLU A 313 11.48 21.41 0.06
CA GLU A 313 12.12 21.82 -1.19
C GLU A 313 12.70 23.25 -1.08
N ASP A 314 11.93 24.18 -0.53
CA ASP A 314 12.36 25.56 -0.26
C ASP A 314 13.58 25.59 0.67
N TYR A 315 13.53 24.87 1.80
CA TYR A 315 14.63 24.79 2.76
C TYR A 315 15.91 24.20 2.13
N ILE A 316 15.79 23.13 1.33
CA ILE A 316 16.93 22.54 0.60
C ILE A 316 17.49 23.55 -0.41
N MET A 317 16.62 24.25 -1.15
CA MET A 317 17.03 25.23 -2.14
C MET A 317 17.76 26.42 -1.50
N MET A 318 17.27 26.93 -0.36
CA MET A 318 17.93 28.00 0.40
C MET A 318 19.36 27.62 0.78
N LYS A 319 19.57 26.43 1.36
CA LYS A 319 20.91 25.93 1.70
C LYS A 319 21.78 25.74 0.46
N TYR A 320 21.18 25.27 -0.63
CA TYR A 320 21.89 25.00 -1.86
C TYR A 320 22.40 26.29 -2.51
N LEU A 321 21.57 27.32 -2.59
CA LEU A 321 21.97 28.62 -3.12
C LEU A 321 23.13 29.21 -2.31
N ILE A 322 23.04 29.19 -0.98
CA ILE A 322 24.13 29.65 -0.10
C ILE A 322 25.42 28.87 -0.33
N LYS A 323 25.34 27.54 -0.42
CA LYS A 323 26.53 26.72 -0.66
C LYS A 323 27.23 27.04 -1.98
N ASN A 324 26.48 27.47 -3.00
CA ASN A 324 27.00 27.68 -4.35
C ASN A 324 27.30 29.15 -4.70
N GLU A 325 26.98 30.11 -3.83
CA GLU A 325 27.13 31.54 -4.12
C GLU A 325 28.58 31.96 -4.43
N ALA A 326 29.56 31.30 -3.84
CA ALA A 326 30.98 31.57 -4.08
C ALA A 326 31.49 31.02 -5.43
N PHE A 327 30.76 30.13 -6.08
CA PHE A 327 31.17 29.44 -7.31
C PHE A 327 30.41 29.92 -8.55
N HIS A 328 29.37 30.74 -8.37
CA HIS A 328 28.50 31.20 -9.44
C HIS A 328 28.28 32.71 -9.34
N GLU A 329 28.87 33.46 -10.26
CA GLU A 329 28.64 34.90 -10.37
C GLU A 329 27.16 35.18 -10.63
N ASN A 330 26.57 36.16 -9.94
CA ASN A 330 25.15 36.53 -10.09
C ASN A 330 24.12 35.42 -9.79
N LEU A 331 24.48 34.40 -9.01
CA LEU A 331 23.60 33.26 -8.69
C LEU A 331 22.17 33.66 -8.27
N TRP A 332 22.05 34.65 -7.40
CA TRP A 332 20.76 35.11 -6.85
C TRP A 332 19.87 35.68 -7.94
N ARG A 333 20.45 36.48 -8.83
CA ARG A 333 19.76 37.06 -9.97
C ARG A 333 19.36 35.99 -11.00
N ASP A 334 20.24 35.04 -11.26
CA ASP A 334 19.97 33.94 -12.17
C ASP A 334 18.87 33.01 -11.66
N TYR A 335 18.77 32.82 -10.34
CA TYR A 335 17.65 32.09 -9.73
C TYR A 335 16.31 32.78 -9.96
N GLN A 336 16.25 34.11 -9.81
CA GLN A 336 15.04 34.88 -10.13
C GLN A 336 14.67 34.81 -11.61
N LEU A 337 15.65 35.01 -12.50
CA LEU A 337 15.44 34.95 -13.95
C LEU A 337 15.03 33.55 -14.42
N TYR A 338 15.53 32.50 -13.77
CA TYR A 338 15.08 31.13 -14.00
C TYR A 338 13.57 30.98 -13.74
N GLY A 339 13.09 31.44 -12.57
CA GLY A 339 11.66 31.41 -12.24
C GLY A 339 10.80 32.20 -13.23
N MET A 340 11.25 33.41 -13.60
CA MET A 340 10.56 34.23 -14.61
C MET A 340 10.59 33.59 -16.01
N GLY A 341 11.67 32.88 -16.36
CA GLY A 341 11.77 32.13 -17.61
C GLY A 341 10.73 31.00 -17.72
N LEU A 342 10.35 30.38 -16.60
CA LEU A 342 9.27 29.40 -16.58
C LEU A 342 7.89 30.06 -16.84
N TYR A 343 7.64 31.25 -16.30
CA TYR A 343 6.41 32.01 -16.60
C TYR A 343 6.38 32.50 -18.04
N LYS A 344 7.52 32.98 -18.57
CA LYS A 344 7.67 33.33 -19.99
C LYS A 344 7.29 32.15 -20.90
N LEU A 345 7.71 30.94 -20.56
CA LEU A 345 7.38 29.75 -21.34
C LEU A 345 5.88 29.48 -21.39
N VAL A 346 5.17 29.64 -20.26
CA VAL A 346 3.72 29.48 -20.22
C VAL A 346 3.03 30.60 -21.01
N LEU A 347 3.50 31.84 -20.86
CA LEU A 347 2.99 32.99 -21.61
C LEU A 347 3.16 32.85 -23.13
N ALA A 348 4.33 32.38 -23.59
CA ALA A 348 4.58 32.12 -25.00
C ALA A 348 3.62 31.04 -25.56
N ARG A 349 3.41 29.95 -24.80
CA ARG A 349 2.42 28.91 -25.16
C ARG A 349 1.00 29.45 -25.21
N HIS A 350 0.63 30.32 -24.27
CA HIS A 350 -0.68 30.96 -24.24
C HIS A 350 -0.91 31.79 -25.51
N ARG A 351 0.08 32.60 -25.92
CA ARG A 351 0.02 33.40 -27.16
C ARG A 351 0.00 32.55 -28.44
N GLU A 352 0.56 31.34 -28.40
CA GLU A 352 0.51 30.37 -29.51
C GLU A 352 -0.76 29.51 -29.53
N SER A 353 -1.55 29.55 -28.46
CA SER A 353 -2.75 28.73 -28.31
C SER A 353 -4.02 29.51 -28.65
N ASP A 354 -5.01 28.84 -29.26
CA ASP A 354 -6.36 29.38 -29.45
C ASP A 354 -7.20 29.33 -28.14
N CYS A 355 -6.58 29.54 -26.98
CA CYS A 355 -7.18 29.28 -25.66
C CYS A 355 -8.36 30.20 -25.33
N LEU A 356 -9.37 29.60 -24.69
CA LEU A 356 -10.69 30.16 -24.35
C LEU A 356 -10.67 31.14 -23.14
N GLU A 357 -11.75 31.93 -23.06
CA GLU A 357 -11.90 33.22 -22.37
C GLU A 357 -11.98 33.22 -20.82
N GLU A 358 -11.84 32.08 -20.11
CA GLU A 358 -11.82 32.05 -18.62
C GLU A 358 -10.80 31.05 -18.04
N SER A 359 -9.72 31.58 -17.47
CA SER A 359 -8.64 30.82 -16.81
C SER A 359 -8.12 31.56 -15.56
N HIS A 360 -7.54 30.83 -14.61
CA HIS A 360 -6.81 31.44 -13.49
C HIS A 360 -5.48 32.08 -13.91
N PHE A 361 -5.00 31.75 -15.12
CA PHE A 361 -3.85 32.37 -15.73
C PHE A 361 -4.26 33.70 -16.37
N ASP A 362 -3.80 34.82 -15.82
CA ASP A 362 -4.03 36.15 -16.36
C ASP A 362 -2.82 36.57 -17.21
N GLU A 363 -3.03 36.62 -18.54
CA GLU A 363 -1.97 36.95 -19.50
C GLU A 363 -1.28 38.28 -19.18
N LYS A 364 -2.06 39.34 -18.92
CA LYS A 364 -1.52 40.69 -18.72
C LYS A 364 -0.73 40.78 -17.42
N TYR A 365 -1.21 40.10 -16.38
CA TYR A 365 -0.51 40.05 -15.11
C TYR A 365 0.82 39.28 -15.23
N ILE A 366 0.81 38.11 -15.89
CA ILE A 366 2.02 37.31 -16.07
C ILE A 366 3.02 38.03 -16.99
N GLU A 367 2.55 38.69 -18.05
CA GLU A 367 3.37 39.54 -18.91
C GLU A 367 4.05 40.67 -18.12
N ALA A 368 3.33 41.32 -17.19
CA ALA A 368 3.90 42.35 -16.32
C ALA A 368 5.00 41.79 -15.40
N LEU A 369 4.81 40.61 -14.82
CA LEU A 369 5.82 39.95 -13.98
C LEU A 369 7.06 39.56 -14.77
N VAL A 370 6.89 38.95 -15.95
CA VAL A 370 8.01 38.55 -16.82
C VAL A 370 8.87 39.75 -17.21
N ASN A 371 8.24 40.92 -17.44
CA ASN A 371 8.92 42.15 -17.80
C ASN A 371 9.37 43.01 -16.60
N GLU A 372 9.18 42.56 -15.35
CA GLU A 372 9.38 43.38 -14.14
C GLU A 372 10.83 43.88 -14.00
N PHE A 373 11.81 43.00 -14.25
CA PHE A 373 13.22 43.33 -14.02
C PHE A 373 14.11 43.29 -15.28
N LYS A 374 13.62 42.68 -16.36
CA LYS A 374 14.34 42.54 -17.63
C LYS A 374 13.31 42.39 -18.73
N GLY A 375 13.54 42.99 -19.90
CA GLY A 375 12.64 42.81 -21.04
C GLY A 375 12.54 41.33 -21.42
N GLU A 376 11.32 40.88 -21.71
CA GLU A 376 10.97 39.48 -21.97
C GLU A 376 11.92 38.81 -22.97
N GLU A 377 12.25 39.50 -24.07
CA GLU A 377 13.13 38.98 -25.14
C GLU A 377 14.56 38.66 -24.69
N PHE A 378 14.98 39.11 -23.52
CA PHE A 378 16.29 38.82 -22.96
C PHE A 378 16.26 37.74 -21.86
N ILE A 379 15.13 37.10 -21.62
CA ILE A 379 14.94 36.01 -20.64
C ILE A 379 14.89 34.67 -21.38
N ASN A 380 15.77 33.74 -20.98
CA ASN A 380 15.81 32.38 -21.51
C ASN A 380 14.82 31.47 -20.76
N MET A 381 14.26 30.48 -21.46
CA MET A 381 13.30 29.52 -20.92
C MET A 381 13.98 28.15 -20.71
N ASP A 382 14.68 27.97 -19.59
CA ASP A 382 15.31 26.67 -19.27
C ASP A 382 14.30 25.73 -18.62
N THR A 383 13.98 24.62 -19.29
CA THR A 383 13.00 23.62 -18.81
C THR A 383 13.59 22.61 -17.82
N ARG A 384 14.90 22.65 -17.58
CA ARG A 384 15.55 21.84 -16.55
C ARG A 384 15.32 22.46 -15.18
N TYR A 385 15.56 21.68 -14.12
CA TYR A 385 15.60 22.24 -12.77
C TYR A 385 16.78 23.21 -12.63
N PHE A 386 16.65 24.24 -11.79
CA PHE A 386 17.67 25.29 -11.62
C PHE A 386 19.08 24.70 -11.45
N ASP A 387 20.07 25.23 -12.16
CA ASP A 387 21.45 24.72 -12.22
C ASP A 387 21.60 23.26 -12.71
N LYS A 388 20.59 22.72 -13.43
CA LYS A 388 20.59 21.40 -14.08
C LYS A 388 20.75 20.19 -13.13
N GLN A 389 20.85 20.41 -11.83
CA GLN A 389 20.89 19.38 -10.80
C GLN A 389 19.48 19.11 -10.31
N ASN A 390 19.06 17.85 -10.20
CA ASN A 390 17.77 17.54 -9.60
C ASN A 390 17.76 17.82 -8.07
N ILE A 391 16.57 17.95 -7.49
CA ILE A 391 16.40 18.24 -6.06
C ILE A 391 17.09 17.22 -5.15
N ARG A 392 17.15 15.94 -5.54
CA ARG A 392 17.86 14.89 -4.78
C ARG A 392 19.36 15.18 -4.68
N SER A 393 20.01 15.51 -5.80
CA SER A 393 21.42 15.86 -5.82
C SER A 393 21.70 17.13 -5.01
N LYS A 394 20.80 18.12 -5.08
CA LYS A 394 20.88 19.32 -4.22
C LYS A 394 20.80 18.96 -2.75
N ALA A 395 19.83 18.14 -2.33
CA ALA A 395 19.68 17.66 -0.96
C ALA A 395 20.93 16.94 -0.44
N GLU A 396 21.51 16.05 -1.25
CA GLU A 396 22.76 15.37 -0.93
C GLU A 396 23.92 16.36 -0.72
N SER A 397 24.02 17.38 -1.58
CA SER A 397 25.06 18.40 -1.48
C SER A 397 24.97 19.25 -0.20
N VAL A 398 23.78 19.44 0.37
CA VAL A 398 23.55 20.29 1.55
C VAL A 398 23.33 19.49 2.83
N ASN A 399 23.70 18.20 2.82
CA ASN A 399 23.57 17.26 3.93
C ASN A 399 22.12 17.03 4.41
N GLU A 400 21.13 17.11 3.50
CA GLU A 400 19.70 16.89 3.80
C GLU A 400 19.14 15.66 3.08
N LYS A 401 19.99 14.68 2.74
CA LYS A 401 19.60 13.43 2.07
C LYS A 401 18.50 12.67 2.82
N SER A 402 18.57 12.64 4.15
CA SER A 402 17.58 11.95 4.98
C SER A 402 16.23 12.66 4.99
N LEU A 403 16.21 13.99 5.04
CA LEU A 403 14.98 14.78 4.95
C LEU A 403 14.30 14.55 3.60
N PHE A 404 15.09 14.53 2.52
CA PHE A 404 14.62 14.21 1.18
C PHE A 404 14.04 12.79 1.09
N GLY A 405 14.83 11.77 1.44
CA GLY A 405 14.46 10.37 1.18
C GLY A 405 13.37 9.80 2.09
N LEU A 406 13.09 10.44 3.24
CA LEU A 406 12.06 9.97 4.18
C LEU A 406 10.73 10.71 4.04
N TYR A 407 10.78 12.03 3.87
CA TYR A 407 9.59 12.87 3.90
C TYR A 407 9.21 13.36 2.51
N TYR A 408 10.16 13.97 1.79
CA TYR A 408 9.89 14.50 0.45
C TYR A 408 9.48 13.40 -0.54
N ASP A 409 10.18 12.27 -0.61
CA ASP A 409 9.83 11.17 -1.54
C ASP A 409 8.44 10.56 -1.25
N TYR A 410 8.04 10.52 0.02
CA TYR A 410 6.72 10.07 0.42
C TYR A 410 5.65 11.07 -0.04
N ASP A 411 5.79 12.36 0.29
CA ASP A 411 4.81 13.39 -0.07
C ASP A 411 4.78 13.66 -1.59
N SER A 412 5.88 13.43 -2.30
CA SER A 412 5.94 13.52 -3.77
C SER A 412 5.02 12.50 -4.46
N SER A 413 4.67 11.41 -3.77
CA SER A 413 3.67 10.47 -4.29
C SER A 413 2.27 11.08 -4.35
N PHE A 414 1.93 11.98 -3.43
CA PHE A 414 0.63 12.70 -3.41
C PHE A 414 0.56 13.73 -4.53
N GLU A 415 1.65 14.48 -4.76
CA GLU A 415 1.71 15.50 -5.81
C GLU A 415 1.57 14.91 -7.22
N HIS A 416 2.11 13.71 -7.44
CA HIS A 416 2.09 13.06 -8.74
C HIS A 416 0.95 12.06 -8.94
N GLY A 417 0.05 11.90 -7.95
CA GLY A 417 -1.02 10.90 -8.02
C GLY A 417 -0.49 9.48 -8.18
N LEU A 418 0.60 9.14 -7.49
CA LEU A 418 1.15 7.78 -7.55
C LEU A 418 0.28 6.81 -6.74
N TRP A 419 0.27 5.53 -7.14
CA TRP A 419 -0.64 4.52 -6.61
C TRP A 419 -0.60 4.39 -5.07
N GLY A 420 0.56 4.56 -4.44
CA GLY A 420 0.67 4.55 -2.98
C GLY A 420 -0.19 5.62 -2.30
N ALA A 421 -0.14 6.85 -2.80
CA ALA A 421 -0.93 7.97 -2.29
C ALA A 421 -2.42 7.80 -2.61
N ILE A 422 -2.77 7.35 -3.82
CA ILE A 422 -4.17 7.05 -4.19
C ILE A 422 -4.75 5.98 -3.27
N ARG A 423 -4.01 4.90 -3.03
CA ARG A 423 -4.45 3.81 -2.17
C ARG A 423 -4.63 4.25 -0.71
N GLU A 424 -3.78 5.15 -0.23
CA GLU A 424 -3.84 5.68 1.13
C GLU A 424 -4.98 6.69 1.33
N SER A 425 -5.28 7.52 0.34
CA SER A 425 -6.12 8.73 0.52
C SER A 425 -7.43 8.78 -0.24
N SER A 426 -7.67 7.85 -1.18
CA SER A 426 -8.85 7.93 -2.07
C SER A 426 -9.58 6.61 -2.25
N LEU A 427 -9.18 5.56 -1.52
CA LEU A 427 -9.73 4.22 -1.66
C LEU A 427 -10.00 3.57 -0.29
N LEU A 428 -11.25 3.22 -0.03
CA LEU A 428 -11.64 2.41 1.13
C LEU A 428 -11.33 0.92 0.87
N LYS A 429 -11.17 0.13 1.94
CA LYS A 429 -10.86 -1.30 1.84
C LYS A 429 -12.08 -2.13 2.19
N CYS A 430 -12.38 -3.14 1.40
CA CYS A 430 -13.33 -4.17 1.78
C CYS A 430 -12.62 -5.26 2.60
N ASN A 431 -13.21 -5.63 3.74
CA ASN A 431 -12.76 -6.72 4.60
C ASN A 431 -13.45 -8.05 4.29
N ASN A 432 -14.32 -8.11 3.28
CA ASN A 432 -14.95 -9.35 2.85
C ASN A 432 -13.93 -10.20 2.05
N PRO A 433 -13.52 -11.39 2.53
CA PRO A 433 -12.59 -12.27 1.82
C PRO A 433 -13.13 -12.76 0.47
N ALA A 434 -14.44 -12.86 0.29
CA ALA A 434 -15.07 -13.22 -0.99
C ALA A 434 -14.83 -12.18 -2.09
N HIS A 435 -14.48 -10.94 -1.71
CA HIS A 435 -14.19 -9.83 -2.62
C HIS A 435 -12.70 -9.63 -2.87
N LYS A 436 -11.85 -10.60 -2.47
CA LYS A 436 -10.38 -10.51 -2.56
C LYS A 436 -9.82 -9.27 -1.85
N TYR A 437 -10.55 -8.79 -0.83
CA TYR A 437 -10.25 -7.53 -0.15
C TYR A 437 -10.03 -6.37 -1.13
N HIS A 438 -10.89 -6.21 -2.15
CA HIS A 438 -10.71 -5.14 -3.14
C HIS A 438 -10.77 -3.72 -2.51
N CYS A 439 -10.62 -2.69 -3.33
CA CYS A 439 -10.77 -1.31 -2.90
C CYS A 439 -11.97 -0.66 -3.59
N VAL A 440 -12.63 0.27 -2.90
CA VAL A 440 -13.72 1.08 -3.46
C VAL A 440 -13.37 2.58 -3.35
N PRO A 441 -13.79 3.43 -4.29
CA PRO A 441 -13.58 4.88 -4.20
C PRO A 441 -14.17 5.48 -2.92
N ASP A 442 -13.38 6.32 -2.24
CA ASP A 442 -13.82 7.11 -1.10
C ASP A 442 -14.40 8.45 -1.57
N ILE A 443 -15.67 8.43 -2.00
CA ILE A 443 -16.34 9.63 -2.56
C ILE A 443 -17.01 10.50 -1.50
N GLU A 444 -17.11 10.00 -0.27
CA GLU A 444 -17.75 10.68 0.86
C GLU A 444 -16.71 11.25 1.85
N ASP A 445 -15.42 11.23 1.48
CA ASP A 445 -14.29 11.73 2.27
C ASP A 445 -14.19 11.10 3.69
N GLU A 446 -14.38 9.79 3.79
CA GLU A 446 -14.34 9.06 5.08
C GLU A 446 -12.91 8.88 5.62
N ILE A 447 -11.89 8.83 4.75
CA ILE A 447 -10.49 8.69 5.15
C ILE A 447 -9.98 9.98 5.81
N VAL A 448 -9.49 9.84 7.05
CA VAL A 448 -8.70 10.88 7.71
C VAL A 448 -7.24 10.48 7.73
N LEU A 449 -6.40 11.18 6.98
CA LEU A 449 -4.95 10.91 6.93
C LEU A 449 -4.26 11.30 8.23
N LYS A 450 -3.07 10.75 8.48
CA LYS A 450 -2.25 11.17 9.62
C LYS A 450 -1.85 12.65 9.49
N THR A 451 -1.90 13.42 10.57
CA THR A 451 -1.52 14.85 10.58
C THR A 451 -0.09 15.12 10.06
N VAL A 452 0.08 16.18 9.26
CA VAL A 452 1.41 16.74 8.87
C VAL A 452 1.96 17.77 9.85
N LEU A 453 1.19 18.20 10.86
CA LEU A 453 1.57 19.32 11.71
C LEU A 453 2.99 19.21 12.32
N PRO A 454 3.42 18.04 12.85
CA PRO A 454 4.77 17.89 13.37
C PRO A 454 5.86 18.13 12.32
N ASP A 455 5.63 17.70 11.07
CA ASP A 455 6.58 17.87 9.99
C ASP A 455 6.66 19.34 9.57
N CYS A 456 5.52 20.02 9.46
CA CYS A 456 5.48 21.46 9.20
C CYS A 456 6.26 22.27 10.24
N VAL A 457 6.06 22.00 11.54
CA VAL A 457 6.77 22.69 12.63
C VAL A 457 8.27 22.39 12.57
N MET A 458 8.65 21.13 12.37
CA MET A 458 10.05 20.73 12.25
C MET A 458 10.76 21.49 11.12
N ILE A 459 10.16 21.53 9.93
CA ILE A 459 10.80 22.15 8.76
C ILE A 459 10.84 23.67 8.90
N MET A 460 9.77 24.29 9.40
CA MET A 460 9.78 25.74 9.65
C MET A 460 10.82 26.12 10.70
N ASN A 461 10.97 25.34 11.78
CA ASN A 461 12.02 25.59 12.78
C ASN A 461 13.42 25.47 12.17
N LYS A 462 13.65 24.49 11.28
CA LYS A 462 14.91 24.38 10.52
C LYS A 462 15.16 25.61 9.64
N THR A 463 14.13 26.11 8.95
CA THR A 463 14.23 27.31 8.11
C THR A 463 14.56 28.55 8.93
N ILE A 464 13.89 28.75 10.08
CA ILE A 464 14.16 29.90 10.97
C ILE A 464 15.56 29.81 11.58
N LEU A 465 16.00 28.63 12.03
CA LEU A 465 17.36 28.42 12.53
C LEU A 465 18.42 28.74 11.46
N PHE A 466 18.19 28.31 10.22
CA PHE A 466 19.10 28.63 9.11
C PHE A 466 19.16 30.13 8.82
N LEU A 467 18.02 30.84 8.85
CA LEU A 467 18.01 32.29 8.70
C LEU A 467 18.67 33.02 9.88
N ASN A 468 18.52 32.49 11.10
CA ASN A 468 19.20 33.01 12.27
C ASN A 468 20.73 32.93 12.14
N GLU A 469 21.26 31.81 11.63
CA GLU A 469 22.70 31.66 11.38
C GLU A 469 23.25 32.72 10.41
N LEU A 470 22.43 33.18 9.46
CA LEU A 470 22.82 34.15 8.44
C LEU A 470 22.63 35.61 8.88
N TYR A 471 21.54 35.91 9.59
CA TYR A 471 21.08 37.29 9.80
C TYR A 471 20.99 37.71 11.26
N GLY A 472 21.04 36.77 12.20
CA GLY A 472 20.89 37.04 13.63
C GLY A 472 19.47 37.46 14.00
N ILE A 473 18.70 36.54 14.57
CA ILE A 473 17.36 36.78 15.11
C ILE A 473 17.47 37.01 16.62
N PRO A 474 16.81 38.04 17.20
CA PRO A 474 16.82 38.28 18.64
C PRO A 474 16.42 37.02 19.41
N GLU A 475 17.20 36.70 20.45
CA GLU A 475 17.04 35.46 21.23
C GLU A 475 15.61 35.29 21.79
N GLN A 476 14.98 36.40 22.18
CA GLN A 476 13.59 36.43 22.65
C GLN A 476 12.62 35.91 21.58
N LEU A 477 12.71 36.40 20.34
CA LEU A 477 11.86 35.97 19.23
C LEU A 477 12.17 34.54 18.79
N LEU A 478 13.46 34.19 18.75
CA LEU A 478 13.90 32.87 18.34
C LEU A 478 13.42 31.79 19.31
N ASN A 479 13.55 32.04 20.62
CA ASN A 479 13.18 31.09 21.68
C ASN A 479 11.70 30.73 21.67
N GLU A 480 10.82 31.64 21.30
CA GLU A 480 9.38 31.35 21.19
C GLU A 480 9.06 30.35 20.07
N VAL A 481 9.84 30.36 18.98
CA VAL A 481 9.67 29.44 17.85
C VAL A 481 10.34 28.09 18.12
N ILE A 482 11.61 28.09 18.55
CA ILE A 482 12.39 26.85 18.65
C ILE A 482 11.99 25.98 19.85
N ASN A 483 11.50 26.60 20.93
CA ASN A 483 11.03 25.89 22.12
C ASN A 483 9.52 25.58 22.06
N TYR A 484 8.88 25.81 20.92
CA TYR A 484 7.48 25.45 20.75
C TYR A 484 7.32 23.93 20.78
N GLU A 485 6.66 23.44 21.83
CA GLU A 485 6.36 22.03 22.01
C GLU A 485 4.94 21.71 21.57
N LEU A 486 4.82 20.76 20.63
CA LEU A 486 3.53 20.21 20.26
C LEU A 486 3.00 19.32 21.39
N LYS A 487 1.86 19.72 21.96
CA LYS A 487 1.11 18.86 22.88
C LYS A 487 0.77 17.52 22.21
N PRO A 488 0.76 16.39 22.94
CA PRO A 488 0.26 15.13 22.40
C PRO A 488 -1.17 15.28 21.90
N ILE A 489 -1.53 14.51 20.87
CA ILE A 489 -2.92 14.40 20.43
C ILE A 489 -3.68 13.68 21.55
N ILE A 490 -4.66 14.34 22.15
CA ILE A 490 -5.58 13.72 23.10
C ILE A 490 -6.50 12.83 22.27
N LYS A 491 -6.48 11.52 22.55
CA LYS A 491 -7.31 10.52 21.87
C LYS A 491 -8.77 10.67 22.21
#